data_AF-A0A2W4D1S9-F1
#
_entry.id   AF-A0A2W4D1S9-F1
#
_cell.length_a   1.000
_cell.length_b   1.000
_cell.length_c   1.000
_cell.angle_alpha   90.00
_cell.angle_beta   90.00
_cell.angle_gamma   90.00
#
_symmetry.space_group_name_H-M   'P 1'
#
loop_
_entity.id
_entity.type
_entity.pdbx_description
1 polymer ?
#
loop_
_entity_poly.entity_id
_entity_poly.type
_entity_poly.pdbx_seq_one_letter_code
_entity_poly.pdbx_strand_id
1 'polypeptide(L)'
;MAPGRIDYAVCVYEFYMDGWEAEAEDAYRAMLPAVAFTMQGLENLLCHGKRLFGERAGIPIFDRAPALRPTEVGIEMTLRYARQLRTLCH
;
A
#
# COMPACT_ATOMS: atom_id res chain seq x y z
N MET A 1 -9.95 -1.98 1.56
CA MET A 1 -8.63 -1.33 1.38
C MET A 1 -7.57 -2.20 2.02
N ALA A 2 -6.38 -2.35 1.42
CA ALA A 2 -5.35 -3.22 1.98
C ALA A 2 -4.67 -2.56 3.21
N PRO A 3 -4.35 -3.31 4.28
CA PRO A 3 -3.89 -2.76 5.55
C PRO A 3 -2.68 -1.83 5.47
N GLY A 4 -1.73 -2.10 4.55
CA GLY A 4 -0.51 -1.31 4.39
C GLY A 4 -0.68 0.08 3.76
N ARG A 5 -1.91 0.60 3.65
CA ARG A 5 -2.23 1.94 3.11
C ARG A 5 -3.29 2.68 3.93
N ILE A 6 -3.72 2.08 5.05
CA ILE A 6 -4.81 2.62 5.86
C ILE A 6 -4.42 3.97 6.45
N ASP A 7 -3.16 4.15 6.82
CA ASP A 7 -2.63 5.42 7.31
C ASP A 7 -2.80 6.56 6.30
N TYR A 8 -2.44 6.33 5.03
CA TYR A 8 -2.65 7.33 3.97
C TYR A 8 -4.12 7.63 3.73
N ALA A 9 -4.99 6.61 3.78
CA ALA A 9 -6.43 6.79 3.61
C ALA A 9 -7.03 7.65 4.73
N VAL A 10 -6.56 7.45 5.97
CA VAL A 10 -6.94 8.25 7.14
C VAL A 10 -6.43 9.68 6.97
N CYS A 11 -5.16 9.90 6.63
CA CYS A 11 -4.62 11.25 6.41
C CYS A 11 -5.39 12.02 5.32
N VAL A 12 -5.69 11.37 4.18
CA VAL A 12 -6.49 11.98 3.11
C VAL A 12 -7.86 12.40 3.61
N TYR A 13 -8.51 11.53 4.39
CA TYR A 13 -9.82 11.82 4.97
C TYR A 13 -9.75 12.99 5.95
N GLU A 14 -8.77 13.01 6.85
CA GLU A 14 -8.56 14.08 7.83
C GLU A 14 -8.30 15.42 7.15
N PHE A 15 -7.35 15.49 6.21
CA PHE A 15 -7.10 16.71 5.43
C PHE A 15 -8.33 17.22 4.70
N TYR A 16 -9.10 16.30 4.09
CA TYR A 16 -10.33 16.69 3.41
C TYR A 16 -11.37 17.25 4.38
N MET A 17 -11.54 16.65 5.56
CA MET A 17 -12.48 17.12 6.58
C MET A 17 -12.07 18.48 7.17
N ASP A 18 -10.77 18.76 7.25
CA ASP A 18 -10.22 20.04 7.74
C ASP A 18 -10.14 21.13 6.65
N GLY A 19 -10.56 20.82 5.42
CA GLY A 19 -10.57 21.75 4.28
C GLY A 19 -9.20 21.93 3.60
N TRP A 20 -8.23 21.06 3.90
CA TRP A 20 -6.88 21.05 3.32
C TRP A 20 -6.88 20.20 2.05
N GLU A 21 -7.62 20.64 1.04
CA GLU A 21 -7.88 19.86 -0.17
C GLU A 21 -6.60 19.54 -0.97
N ALA A 22 -5.61 20.44 -0.99
CA ALA A 22 -4.35 20.22 -1.70
C ALA A 22 -3.51 19.11 -1.04
N GLU A 23 -3.45 19.14 0.29
CA GLU A 23 -2.77 18.13 1.11
C GLU A 23 -3.47 16.77 1.00
N ALA A 24 -4.80 16.76 0.97
CA ALA A 24 -5.60 15.57 0.70
C ALA A 24 -5.30 14.98 -0.69
N GLU A 25 -5.23 15.83 -1.73
CA GLU A 25 -4.90 15.38 -3.08
C GLU A 25 -3.46 14.84 -3.16
N ASP A 26 -2.49 15.50 -2.54
CA ASP A 26 -1.09 15.08 -2.54
C ASP A 26 -0.91 13.74 -1.81
N ALA A 27 -1.55 13.56 -0.66
CA ALA A 27 -1.56 12.29 0.07
C ALA A 27 -2.23 11.17 -0.75
N TYR A 28 -3.34 11.48 -1.44
CA TYR A 28 -4.02 10.53 -2.33
C TYR A 28 -3.12 10.12 -3.50
N ARG A 29 -2.49 11.10 -4.16
CA ARG A 29 -1.57 10.91 -5.28
C ARG A 29 -0.37 10.06 -4.87
N ALA A 30 0.15 10.25 -3.66
CA ALA A 30 1.25 9.46 -3.12
C ALA A 30 0.89 7.97 -2.96
N MET A 31 -0.33 7.64 -2.50
CA MET A 31 -0.75 6.24 -2.32
C MET A 31 -1.24 5.54 -3.59
N LEU A 32 -1.73 6.30 -4.57
CA LEU A 32 -2.43 5.77 -5.75
C LEU A 32 -1.64 4.70 -6.53
N PRO A 33 -0.33 4.87 -6.84
CA PRO A 33 0.42 3.85 -7.58
C PRO A 33 0.47 2.50 -6.86
N ALA A 34 0.63 2.52 -5.55
CA ALA A 34 0.63 1.31 -4.75
C ALA A 34 -0.76 0.65 -4.76
N VAL A 35 -1.85 1.44 -4.60
CA VAL A 35 -3.23 0.93 -4.65
C VAL A 35 -3.48 0.24 -5.98
N ALA A 36 -3.23 0.95 -7.09
CA ALA A 36 -3.42 0.46 -8.44
C ALA A 36 -2.64 -0.84 -8.68
N PHE A 37 -1.37 -0.89 -8.27
CA PHE A 37 -0.54 -2.09 -8.35
C PHE A 37 -1.21 -3.29 -7.66
N THR A 38 -1.62 -3.17 -6.39
CA THR A 38 -2.22 -4.32 -5.70
C THR A 38 -3.64 -4.68 -6.15
N MET A 39 -4.38 -3.74 -6.75
CA MET A 39 -5.78 -3.96 -7.11
C MET A 39 -5.98 -4.52 -8.53
N GLN A 40 -4.91 -4.88 -9.26
CA GLN A 40 -5.02 -5.48 -10.61
C GLN A 40 -5.66 -6.88 -10.65
N GLY A 41 -6.05 -7.45 -9.50
CA GLY A 41 -6.75 -8.72 -9.39
C GLY A 41 -6.71 -9.24 -7.96
N LEU A 42 -7.60 -10.18 -7.62
CA LEU A 42 -7.64 -10.76 -6.26
C LEU A 42 -6.32 -11.47 -5.89
N GLU A 43 -5.74 -12.19 -6.84
CA GLU A 43 -4.47 -12.89 -6.63
C GLU A 43 -3.32 -11.90 -6.37
N ASN A 44 -3.28 -10.80 -7.12
CA ASN A 44 -2.28 -9.75 -6.94
C ASN A 44 -2.45 -9.03 -5.60
N LEU A 45 -3.71 -8.79 -5.19
CA LEU A 45 -4.05 -8.22 -3.90
C LEU A 45 -3.59 -9.12 -2.75
N LEU A 46 -3.90 -10.41 -2.83
CA LEU A 46 -3.51 -11.39 -1.80
C LEU A 46 -2.00 -11.61 -1.76
N CYS A 47 -1.33 -11.61 -2.91
CA CYS A 47 0.11 -11.83 -2.98
C CYS A 47 0.89 -10.59 -2.49
N HIS A 48 0.63 -9.42 -3.09
CA HIS A 48 1.42 -8.22 -2.88
C HIS A 48 0.88 -7.31 -1.77
N GLY A 49 -0.43 -7.35 -1.48
CA GLY A 49 -1.02 -6.55 -0.40
C GLY A 49 -0.48 -6.92 0.98
N LYS A 50 -0.39 -8.22 1.28
CA LYS A 50 0.18 -8.71 2.54
C LYS A 50 1.69 -8.47 2.62
N ARG A 51 2.42 -8.56 1.49
CA ARG A 51 3.85 -8.28 1.42
C ARG A 51 4.14 -6.81 1.65
N LEU A 52 3.40 -5.92 1.00
CA LEU A 52 3.50 -4.48 1.26
C LEU A 52 3.26 -4.17 2.75
N PHE A 53 2.22 -4.76 3.34
CA PHE A 53 1.97 -4.60 4.77
C PHE A 53 3.11 -5.14 5.62
N GLY A 54 3.58 -6.36 5.36
CA GLY A 54 4.69 -6.99 6.09
C GLY A 54 5.96 -6.16 6.05
N GLU A 55 6.36 -5.69 4.87
CA GLU A 55 7.52 -4.80 4.69
C GLU A 55 7.38 -3.50 5.49
N ARG A 56 6.20 -2.87 5.47
CA ARG A 56 5.93 -1.64 6.21
C ARG A 56 5.86 -1.84 7.72
N ALA A 57 5.39 -3.00 8.17
CA ALA A 57 5.23 -3.33 9.59
C ALA A 57 6.45 -4.05 10.20
N GLY A 58 7.43 -4.45 9.38
CA GLY A 58 8.55 -5.29 9.82
C GLY A 58 8.14 -6.72 10.18
N ILE A 59 7.05 -7.22 9.59
CA ILE A 59 6.48 -8.55 9.88
C ILE A 59 6.78 -9.50 8.71
N PRO A 60 7.41 -10.67 8.96
CA PRO A 60 7.65 -11.64 7.91
C PRO A 60 6.34 -12.23 7.39
N ILE A 61 6.26 -12.41 6.07
CA ILE A 61 5.08 -12.95 5.39
C ILE A 61 5.34 -14.39 4.96
N PHE A 62 4.43 -15.27 5.37
CA PHE A 62 4.41 -16.67 4.96
C PHE A 62 3.18 -16.96 4.09
N ASP A 63 3.39 -17.60 2.94
CA ASP A 63 2.29 -18.03 2.07
C ASP A 63 1.71 -19.37 2.55
N ARG A 64 0.38 -19.49 2.49
CA ARG A 64 -0.33 -20.76 2.64
C ARG A 64 -0.77 -21.24 1.26
N ALA A 65 -0.45 -22.49 0.91
CA ALA A 65 -0.86 -23.06 -0.37
C ALA A 65 -2.38 -23.31 -0.41
N PRO A 66 -3.02 -23.17 -1.60
CA PRO A 66 -2.45 -22.67 -2.85
C PRO A 66 -2.29 -21.14 -2.83
N ALA A 67 -1.17 -20.64 -3.37
CA ALA A 67 -0.88 -19.21 -3.44
C ALA A 67 -0.16 -18.85 -4.75
N LEU A 68 -0.47 -17.67 -5.30
CA LEU A 68 0.32 -17.07 -6.37
C LEU A 68 1.74 -16.81 -5.86
N ARG A 69 2.74 -17.36 -6.54
CA ARG A 69 4.14 -17.02 -6.28
C ARG A 69 4.45 -15.66 -6.90
N PRO A 70 5.01 -14.72 -6.16
CA PRO A 70 5.39 -13.43 -6.73
C PRO A 70 6.51 -13.63 -7.76
N THR A 71 6.48 -12.81 -8.81
CA THR A 71 7.64 -12.64 -9.70
C THR A 71 8.67 -11.74 -9.04
N GLU A 72 9.92 -11.79 -9.52
CA GLU A 72 11.00 -10.90 -9.05
C GLU A 72 10.62 -9.41 -9.19
N VAL A 73 10.08 -9.04 -10.36
CA VAL A 73 9.55 -7.69 -10.62
C VAL A 73 8.45 -7.31 -9.62
N GLY A 74 7.54 -8.23 -9.31
CA GLY A 74 6.47 -7.98 -8.35
C GLY A 74 7.01 -7.73 -6.92
N ILE A 75 8.09 -8.42 -6.53
CA ILE A 75 8.78 -8.18 -5.26
C ILE A 75 9.42 -6.79 -5.27
N GLU A 76 10.17 -6.45 -6.32
CA GLU A 76 10.82 -5.14 -6.45
C GLU A 76 9.82 -3.99 -6.36
N MET A 77 8.70 -4.09 -7.08
CA MET A 77 7.62 -3.11 -7.03
C MET A 77 7.00 -3.00 -5.64
N THR A 78 6.83 -4.12 -4.93
CA THR A 78 6.33 -4.12 -3.55
C THR A 78 7.27 -3.36 -2.62
N LEU A 79 8.58 -3.64 -2.70
CA LEU A 79 9.60 -2.97 -1.90
C LEU A 79 9.70 -1.48 -2.23
N ARG A 80 9.59 -1.13 -3.52
CA ARG A 80 9.57 0.26 -3.98
C ARG A 80 8.40 1.03 -3.33
N TYR A 81 7.20 0.47 -3.38
CA TYR A 81 6.03 1.11 -2.79
C TYR A 81 6.06 1.12 -1.26
N ALA A 82 6.63 0.10 -0.63
CA ALA A 82 6.84 0.10 0.82
C ALA A 82 7.74 1.28 1.26
N ARG A 83 8.82 1.55 0.51
CA ARG A 83 9.72 2.67 0.76
C ARG A 83 9.09 4.02 0.46
N GLN A 84 8.34 4.12 -0.65
CA GLN A 84 7.65 5.35 -1.05
C GLN A 84 6.58 5.73 -0.02
N LEU A 85 5.85 4.74 0.51
CA LEU A 85 4.83 4.96 1.51
C LEU A 85 5.41 4.98 2.94
N ARG A 86 6.50 5.72 3.15
CA ARG A 86 7.00 5.98 4.50
C ARG A 86 6.08 7.02 5.16
N THR A 87 5.67 6.75 6.39
CA THR A 87 4.63 7.45 7.17
C THR A 87 4.57 8.95 6.85
N LEU A 88 3.43 9.41 6.31
CA LEU A 88 3.22 10.82 5.98
C LEU A 88 2.54 11.62 7.10
N CYS A 89 1.86 10.98 8.05
CA CYS A 89 1.22 11.69 9.16
C CYS A 89 2.14 11.80 10.38
N HIS A 90 2.48 13.04 10.72
CA HIS A 90 2.95 13.49 12.03
C HIS A 90 2.07 14.64 12.49
#